data_AF-A0A925Z8C4-F1
#
_entry.id   AF-A0A925Z8C4-F1
#
_cell.length_a   1.000
_cell.length_b   1.000
_cell.length_c   1.000
_cell.angle_alpha   90.00
_cell.angle_beta   90.00
_cell.angle_gamma   90.00
#
_symmetry.space_group_name_H-M   'P 1'
#
loop_
_entity.id
_entity.type
_entity.pdbx_description
1 polymer ?
#
loop_
_entity_poly.entity_id
_entity_poly.type
_entity_poly.pdbx_seq_one_letter_code
_entity_poly.pdbx_strand_id
1 'polypeptide(L)'
;MRKSSYHFLYVIIILFFAACKERFEPAIDTPSTGYLVVEGNINSGKGTTVIKLSRTGLLNVGGRAETKAEVQIVGEDLSSYNLNGNESGIYTSAVLNL
;
A
#
# COMPACT_ATOMS: atom_id res chain seq x y z
N MET A 1 54.11 -28.03 -5.66
CA MET A 1 52.65 -27.80 -5.82
C MET A 1 52.02 -26.82 -4.81
N ARG A 2 52.72 -26.33 -3.76
CA ARG A 2 52.13 -25.41 -2.76
C ARG A 2 51.94 -23.95 -3.21
N LYS A 3 52.81 -23.39 -4.07
CA LYS A 3 52.74 -21.97 -4.51
C LYS A 3 51.53 -21.65 -5.40
N SER A 4 51.10 -22.61 -6.23
CA SER A 4 49.91 -22.47 -7.09
C SER A 4 48.61 -22.31 -6.27
N SER A 5 48.54 -22.95 -5.09
CA SER A 5 47.38 -22.85 -4.19
C SER A 5 47.20 -21.44 -3.60
N TYR A 6 48.30 -20.74 -3.28
CA TYR A 6 48.24 -19.38 -2.74
C TYR A 6 47.80 -18.35 -3.77
N HIS A 7 48.18 -18.51 -5.04
CA HIS A 7 47.68 -17.64 -6.11
C HIS A 7 46.19 -17.85 -6.35
N PHE A 8 45.72 -19.09 -6.33
CA PHE A 8 44.29 -19.39 -6.45
C PHE A 8 43.48 -18.79 -5.30
N LEU A 9 43.97 -18.89 -4.06
CA LEU A 9 43.37 -18.26 -2.89
C LEU A 9 43.31 -16.73 -3.03
N TYR A 10 44.38 -16.11 -3.53
CA TYR A 10 44.45 -14.66 -3.72
C TYR A 10 43.44 -14.16 -4.76
N VAL A 11 43.25 -14.92 -5.85
CA VAL A 11 42.26 -14.62 -6.90
C VAL A 11 40.84 -14.74 -6.35
N ILE A 12 40.56 -15.76 -5.52
CA ILE A 12 39.25 -15.91 -4.87
C ILE A 12 38.95 -14.72 -3.96
N ILE A 13 39.90 -14.31 -3.14
CA ILE A 13 39.72 -13.18 -2.22
C ILE A 13 39.42 -11.88 -3.01
N ILE A 14 40.15 -11.62 -4.10
CA ILE A 14 39.90 -10.45 -4.95
C ILE A 14 38.50 -10.48 -5.58
N LEU A 15 38.02 -11.66 -6.01
CA LEU A 15 36.66 -11.81 -6.56
C LEU A 15 35.56 -11.52 -5.54
N PHE A 16 35.77 -11.83 -4.26
CA PHE A 16 34.83 -11.49 -3.19
C PHE A 16 34.76 -9.98 -2.91
N PHE A 17 35.87 -9.24 -3.07
CA PHE A 17 35.90 -7.79 -2.89
C PHE A 17 35.43 -6.99 -4.12
N ALA A 18 35.38 -7.61 -5.30
CA ALA A 18 34.90 -6.98 -6.54
C ALA A 18 33.35 -7.00 -6.67
N ALA A 19 32.63 -7.68 -5.77
CA ALA A 19 31.18 -7.76 -5.80
C ALA A 19 30.52 -6.53 -5.15
N CYS A 20 30.66 -5.36 -5.78
CA CYS A 20 29.87 -4.19 -5.42
C CYS A 20 28.41 -4.42 -5.82
N LYS A 21 27.55 -4.68 -4.82
CA LYS A 21 26.10 -4.73 -5.02
C LYS A 21 25.57 -3.31 -5.12
N GLU A 22 25.09 -2.93 -6.29
CA GLU A 22 24.42 -1.64 -6.48
C GLU A 22 23.13 -1.56 -5.67
N ARG A 23 22.83 -0.36 -5.14
CA ARG A 23 21.58 -0.10 -4.44
C ARG A 23 20.45 -0.13 -5.46
N PHE A 24 19.44 -0.95 -5.21
CA PHE A 24 18.22 -0.93 -6.01
C PHE A 24 17.44 0.37 -5.75
N GLU A 25 17.30 1.19 -6.79
CA GLU A 25 16.47 2.40 -6.78
C GLU A 25 15.27 2.19 -7.71
N PRO A 26 14.09 1.81 -7.17
CA PRO A 26 12.91 1.62 -7.99
C PRO A 26 12.44 2.96 -8.55
N ALA A 27 12.12 3.00 -9.85
CA ALA A 27 11.40 4.13 -10.44
C ALA A 27 9.94 4.06 -9.99
N ILE A 28 9.60 4.77 -8.91
CA ILE A 28 8.23 4.83 -8.38
C ILE A 28 7.67 6.23 -8.62
N ASP A 29 6.67 6.35 -9.50
CA ASP A 29 5.86 7.56 -9.65
C ASP A 29 4.84 7.68 -8.52
N THR A 30 5.32 7.97 -7.30
CA THR A 30 4.45 8.24 -6.15
C THR A 30 3.91 9.66 -6.20
N PRO A 31 2.58 9.86 -6.18
CA PRO A 31 1.99 11.19 -6.02
C PRO A 31 2.44 11.82 -4.70
N SER A 32 2.61 13.14 -4.68
CA SER A 32 2.98 13.89 -3.46
C SER A 32 1.99 13.68 -2.30
N THR A 33 0.74 13.34 -2.61
CA THR A 33 -0.33 13.07 -1.65
C THR A 33 -0.40 11.61 -1.20
N GLY A 34 0.34 10.70 -1.85
CA GLY A 34 0.15 9.25 -1.76
C GLY A 34 -1.08 8.76 -2.52
N TYR A 35 -1.18 7.43 -2.65
CA TYR A 35 -2.33 6.76 -3.27
C TYR A 35 -3.48 6.64 -2.29
N LEU A 36 -4.72 6.78 -2.79
CA LEU A 36 -5.92 6.46 -2.03
C LEU A 36 -6.08 4.94 -1.95
N VAL A 37 -6.24 4.43 -0.74
CA VAL A 37 -6.48 3.02 -0.43
C VAL A 37 -7.91 2.91 0.12
N VAL A 38 -8.68 2.01 -0.50
CA VAL A 38 -10.06 1.73 -0.14
C VAL A 38 -10.12 0.29 0.37
N GLU A 39 -10.47 0.12 1.65
CA GLU A 39 -10.58 -1.20 2.29
C GLU A 39 -12.03 -1.41 2.76
N GLY A 40 -12.58 -2.61 2.58
CA GLY A 40 -13.90 -2.97 3.11
C GLY A 40 -14.74 -3.80 2.14
N ASN A 41 -15.96 -4.09 2.55
CA ASN A 41 -16.93 -4.87 1.76
C ASN A 41 -18.32 -4.24 1.85
N ILE A 42 -19.05 -4.29 0.75
CA ILE A 42 -20.46 -3.85 0.70
C ILE A 42 -21.32 -4.96 1.29
N ASN A 43 -22.15 -4.60 2.26
CA ASN A 43 -23.12 -5.49 2.89
C ASN A 43 -24.52 -5.20 2.35
N SER A 44 -24.99 -6.07 1.46
CA SER A 44 -26.34 -6.02 0.86
C SER A 44 -27.42 -6.66 1.75
N GLY A 45 -27.07 -7.14 2.94
CA GLY A 45 -27.98 -7.80 3.87
C GLY A 45 -28.45 -6.88 5.00
N LYS A 46 -28.76 -7.48 6.16
CA LYS A 46 -29.26 -6.75 7.34
C LYS A 46 -28.19 -5.95 8.11
N GLY A 47 -26.96 -5.91 7.63
CA GLY A 47 -25.84 -5.24 8.29
C GLY A 47 -25.49 -3.90 7.64
N THR A 48 -24.63 -3.15 8.31
CA THR A 48 -24.05 -1.92 7.75
C THR A 48 -22.84 -2.23 6.88
N THR A 49 -22.61 -1.40 5.88
CA THR A 49 -21.34 -1.40 5.12
C THR A 49 -20.33 -0.55 5.86
N VAL A 50 -19.08 -1.02 5.91
CA VAL A 50 -17.95 -0.29 6.49
C VAL A 50 -16.84 -0.22 5.45
N ILE A 51 -16.50 1.01 5.04
CA ILE A 51 -15.40 1.31 4.13
C ILE A 51 -14.38 2.15 4.88
N LYS A 52 -13.12 1.75 4.85
CA LYS A 52 -12.00 2.51 5.40
C LYS A 52 -11.21 3.14 4.27
N LEU A 53 -11.06 4.45 4.34
CA LEU A 53 -10.24 5.21 3.42
C LEU A 53 -8.94 5.63 4.09
N SER A 54 -7.83 5.41 3.41
CA SER A 54 -6.52 5.86 3.84
C SER A 54 -5.67 6.31 2.65
N ARG A 55 -4.58 7.02 2.94
CA ARG A 55 -3.54 7.31 1.95
C ARG A 55 -2.23 6.66 2.32
N THR A 56 -1.56 6.10 1.32
CA THR A 56 -0.17 5.64 1.49
C THR A 56 0.73 6.80 1.85
N GLY A 57 1.80 6.56 2.60
CA GLY A 57 2.82 7.54 2.89
C GLY A 57 4.22 7.00 2.66
N LEU A 58 5.22 7.85 2.88
CA LEU A 58 6.62 7.42 2.87
C LEU A 58 6.84 6.33 3.92
N LEU A 59 7.81 5.45 3.66
CA LEU A 59 8.07 4.28 4.50
C LEU A 59 8.36 4.64 5.97
N ASN A 60 8.98 5.79 6.21
CA ASN A 60 9.31 6.31 7.54
C ASN A 60 8.18 7.11 8.21
N VAL A 61 7.15 7.52 7.46
CA VAL A 61 6.01 8.29 7.98
C VAL A 61 4.80 7.39 8.22
N GLY A 62 4.61 6.38 7.37
CA GLY A 62 3.42 5.52 7.38
C GLY A 62 2.23 6.15 6.66
N GLY A 63 1.15 5.38 6.51
CA GLY A 63 -0.10 5.85 5.93
C GLY A 63 -0.89 6.75 6.88
N ARG A 64 -1.85 7.49 6.33
CA ARG A 64 -2.77 8.35 7.11
C ARG A 64 -4.22 8.07 6.75
N ALA A 65 -5.15 8.30 7.68
CA ALA A 65 -6.58 8.21 7.39
C ALA A 65 -7.00 9.30 6.40
N GLU A 66 -7.88 8.95 5.47
CA GLU A 66 -8.52 9.93 4.58
C GLU A 66 -9.86 10.36 5.20
N THR A 67 -9.91 11.60 5.66
CA THR A 67 -11.06 12.15 6.38
C THR A 67 -11.76 13.22 5.54
N LYS A 68 -13.03 13.50 5.86
CA LYS A 68 -13.85 14.55 5.20
C LYS A 68 -14.06 14.31 3.69
N ALA A 69 -13.95 13.05 3.24
CA ALA A 69 -14.34 12.68 1.89
C ALA A 69 -15.87 12.52 1.82
N GLU A 70 -16.43 12.76 0.64
CA GLU A 70 -17.79 12.33 0.33
C GLU A 70 -17.73 10.92 -0.27
N VAL A 71 -18.41 9.97 0.35
CA VAL A 71 -18.36 8.56 -0.04
C VAL A 71 -19.77 8.07 -0.30
N GLN A 72 -19.97 7.52 -1.50
CA GLN A 72 -21.25 7.01 -1.97
C GLN A 72 -21.07 5.62 -2.56
N ILE A 73 -21.98 4.70 -2.23
CA ILE A 73 -22.14 3.44 -2.95
C ILE A 73 -23.18 3.68 -4.02
N VAL A 74 -22.83 3.42 -5.28
CA VAL A 74 -23.73 3.57 -6.42
C VAL A 74 -24.03 2.18 -7.00
N GLY A 75 -25.31 1.82 -7.04
CA GLY A 75 -25.81 0.60 -7.67
C GLY A 75 -25.91 0.74 -9.19
N GLU A 76 -26.02 -0.39 -9.88
CA GLU A 76 -26.23 -0.41 -11.34
C GLU A 76 -27.58 0.21 -11.75
N ASP A 77 -28.55 0.21 -10.84
CA ASP A 77 -29.87 0.83 -10.97
C ASP A 77 -29.86 2.35 -10.70
N LEU A 78 -28.67 2.94 -10.53
CA LEU A 78 -28.47 4.35 -10.15
C LEU A 78 -28.95 4.70 -8.73
N SER A 79 -29.28 3.71 -7.89
CA SER A 79 -29.45 3.95 -6.47
C SER A 79 -28.14 4.44 -5.85
N SER A 80 -28.21 5.39 -4.92
CA SER A 80 -27.04 5.91 -4.21
C SER A 80 -27.26 5.89 -2.71
N TYR A 81 -26.23 5.43 -1.99
CA TYR A 81 -26.22 5.35 -0.54
C TYR A 81 -25.00 6.09 0.00
N ASN A 82 -25.26 7.18 0.71
CA ASN A 82 -24.21 7.98 1.37
C ASN A 82 -23.63 7.22 2.57
N LEU A 83 -22.31 7.32 2.75
CA LEU A 83 -21.61 6.82 3.92
C LEU A 83 -21.14 7.99 4.79
N ASN A 84 -21.34 7.86 6.10
CA ASN A 84 -20.91 8.85 7.07
C ASN A 84 -19.50 8.53 7.55
N GLY A 85 -18.56 9.45 7.31
CA GLY A 85 -17.18 9.33 7.72
C GLY A 85 -16.92 9.81 9.16
N ASN A 86 -15.92 9.24 9.80
CA ASN A 86 -15.36 9.73 11.06
C ASN A 86 -13.90 10.17 10.92
N GLU A 87 -13.31 10.67 12.02
CA GLU A 87 -11.92 11.14 12.06
C GLU A 87 -10.87 10.04 11.89
N SER A 88 -11.27 8.76 11.94
CA SER A 88 -10.40 7.61 11.69
C SER A 88 -10.42 7.14 10.24
N GLY A 89 -11.12 7.87 9.34
CA GLY A 89 -11.28 7.49 7.94
C GLY A 89 -12.17 6.27 7.75
N ILE A 90 -13.03 5.96 8.72
CA ILE A 90 -14.04 4.90 8.62
C ILE A 90 -15.35 5.54 8.20
N TYR A 91 -15.92 5.02 7.13
CA TYR A 91 -17.15 5.46 6.49
C TYR A 91 -18.18 4.34 6.60
N THR A 92 -19.33 4.62 7.20
CA THR A 92 -20.37 3.63 7.43
C THR A 92 -21.69 4.02 6.80
N SER A 93 -22.40 3.03 6.26
CA SER A 93 -23.74 3.21 5.72
C SER A 93 -24.80 2.90 6.79
N ALA A 94 -26.04 3.35 6.54
CA ALA A 94 -27.21 2.68 7.08
C ALA A 94 -27.35 1.26 6.49
N VAL A 95 -28.31 0.46 6.98
CA VAL A 95 -28.60 -0.84 6.36
C VAL A 95 -28.98 -0.63 4.90
N LEU A 96 -28.26 -1.29 3.99
CA LEU A 96 -28.49 -1.19 2.56
C LEU A 96 -29.60 -2.16 2.18
N ASN A 97 -30.67 -1.65 1.57
CA ASN A 97 -31.69 -2.49 0.93
C ASN A 97 -31.34 -2.57 -0.56
N LEU A 98 -30.34 -3.40 -0.87
CA LEU A 98 -29.83 -3.66 -2.22
C LEU A 98 -30.44 -4.94 -2.79
#